data_AF-A0A3C0VPH8-F1
#
_entry.id   AF-A0A3C0VPH8-F1
#
_cell.length_a   1.000
_cell.length_b   1.000
_cell.length_c   1.000
_cell.angle_alpha   90.00
_cell.angle_beta   90.00
_cell.angle_gamma   90.00
#
_symmetry.space_group_name_H-M   'P 1'
#
loop_
_entity.id
_entity.type
_entity.pdbx_description
1 polymer ?
#
loop_
_entity_poly.entity_id
_entity_poly.type
_entity_poly.pdbx_seq_one_letter_code
_entity_poly.pdbx_strand_id
1 'polypeptide(L)' 'MTEKRFGFIAVIGPPNAGKSTLTNALVGQKVAIVTHKAQTTRARLRAVVMHEQSQVVLVDTPGIFSGV' A
#
# COMPACT_ATOMS: atom_id res chain seq x y z
N MET A 1 1.14 30.37 7.65
CA MET A 1 1.47 28.97 8.00
C MET A 1 0.99 28.10 6.86
N THR A 2 1.83 27.26 6.30
CA THR A 2 1.40 26.37 5.21
C THR A 2 0.63 25.18 5.80
N GLU A 3 -0.49 24.83 5.18
CA GLU A 3 -1.44 23.85 5.70
C GLU A 3 -0.90 22.43 5.53
N LYS A 4 -0.73 21.70 6.65
CA LYS A 4 -0.31 20.30 6.63
C LYS A 4 -1.54 19.42 6.39
N ARG A 5 -1.45 18.49 5.43
CA ARG A 5 -2.53 17.57 5.08
C ARG A 5 -2.16 16.13 5.43
N PHE A 6 -3.13 15.35 5.88
CA PHE A 6 -2.94 13.94 6.24
C PHE A 6 -4.15 13.10 5.83
N GLY A 7 -3.92 11.86 5.38
CA GLY A 7 -5.00 10.92 5.08
C GLY A 7 -4.54 9.47 4.93
N PHE A 8 -5.53 8.58 4.85
CA PHE A 8 -5.36 7.16 4.57
C PHE A 8 -5.83 6.84 3.15
N ILE A 9 -5.08 6.00 2.44
CA ILE A 9 -5.46 5.49 1.12
C ILE A 9 -5.39 3.97 1.15
N ALA A 10 -6.50 3.29 0.83
CA ALA A 10 -6.51 1.85 0.67
C ALA A 10 -6.00 1.47 -0.72
N VAL A 11 -5.05 0.53 -0.80
CA VAL A 11 -4.61 -0.06 -2.07
C VAL A 11 -5.35 -1.38 -2.25
N ILE A 12 -6.32 -1.40 -3.16
CA ILE A 12 -7.23 -2.53 -3.39
C ILE A 12 -7.04 -3.12 -4.80
N GLY A 13 -7.32 -4.41 -4.95
CA GLY A 13 -7.22 -5.12 -6.22
C GLY A 13 -6.97 -6.62 -6.07
N PRO A 14 -7.14 -7.42 -7.14
CA PRO A 14 -7.00 -8.86 -7.08
C PRO A 14 -5.58 -9.30 -6.65
N PRO A 15 -5.40 -10.55 -6.21
CA PRO A 15 -4.06 -11.12 -6.00
C PRO A 15 -3.15 -10.87 -7.22
N ASN A 16 -1.87 -10.61 -6.97
CA ASN A 16 -0.86 -10.35 -8.01
C ASN A 16 -1.07 -9.13 -8.93
N ALA A 17 -2.03 -8.25 -8.65
CA ALA A 17 -2.27 -7.01 -9.41
C ALA A 17 -1.16 -5.93 -9.31
N GLY A 18 -0.01 -6.23 -8.69
CA GLY A 18 1.08 -5.25 -8.53
C GLY A 18 0.93 -4.27 -7.36
N LYS A 19 -0.04 -4.46 -6.46
CA LYS A 19 -0.28 -3.58 -5.28
C LYS A 19 0.99 -3.30 -4.44
N SER A 20 1.75 -4.35 -4.14
CA SER A 20 2.99 -4.25 -3.37
C SER A 20 4.11 -3.56 -4.16
N THR A 21 4.14 -3.74 -5.49
CA THR A 21 5.07 -3.03 -6.38
C THR A 21 4.77 -1.53 -6.38
N LEU A 22 3.50 -1.14 -6.52
CA LEU A 22 3.08 0.25 -6.44
C LEU A 22 3.41 0.86 -5.08
N THR A 23 3.16 0.14 -3.99
CA THR A 23 3.47 0.59 -2.63
C THR A 23 4.97 0.88 -2.47
N ASN A 24 5.84 -0.02 -2.92
CA ASN A 24 7.29 0.20 -2.88
C ASN A 24 7.73 1.39 -3.72
N ALA A 25 7.15 1.57 -4.90
CA ALA A 25 7.45 2.70 -5.77
C ALA A 25 7.06 4.04 -5.12
N LEU A 26 5.86 4.12 -4.52
CA LEU A 26 5.39 5.33 -3.85
C LEU A 26 6.19 5.68 -2.59
N VAL A 27 6.65 4.68 -1.85
CA VAL A 27 7.49 4.90 -0.65
C VAL A 27 8.96 5.17 -1.01
N GLY A 28 9.38 4.82 -2.23
CA GLY A 28 10.77 4.95 -2.69
C GLY A 28 11.73 3.92 -2.08
N GLN A 29 11.21 2.90 -1.39
CA GLN A 29 12.01 1.83 -0.79
C GLN A 29 11.20 0.52 -0.74
N LYS A 30 11.90 -0.61 -0.60
CA LYS A 30 11.27 -1.94 -0.54
C LYS A 30 10.69 -2.22 0.86
N VAL A 31 9.45 -1.77 1.11
CA VAL A 31 8.71 -1.99 2.37
C VAL A 31 7.74 -3.17 2.30
N ALA A 32 7.21 -3.47 1.12
CA ALA A 32 6.25 -4.53 0.87
C ALA A 32 6.91 -5.70 0.12
N ILE A 33 6.50 -6.92 0.49
CA ILE A 33 6.96 -8.14 -0.18
C ILE A 33 6.29 -8.25 -1.55
N VAL A 34 7.09 -8.44 -2.60
CA VAL A 34 6.63 -8.66 -3.98
C VAL A 34 6.96 -10.11 -4.36
N THR A 35 5.93 -10.91 -4.65
CA THR A 35 6.08 -12.30 -5.16
C THR A 35 4.79 -12.76 -5.81
N HIS A 36 4.88 -13.77 -6.68
CA HIS A 36 3.77 -14.38 -7.40
C HIS A 36 2.93 -15.34 -6.54
N LYS A 37 3.42 -15.74 -5.36
CA LYS A 37 2.62 -16.52 -4.41
C LYS A 37 1.46 -15.65 -3.93
N ALA A 38 0.24 -16.16 -4.02
CA ALA A 38 -0.90 -15.51 -3.37
C ALA A 38 -0.70 -15.47 -1.84
N GLN A 39 -1.38 -14.54 -1.16
CA GLN A 39 -1.38 -14.41 0.32
C GLN A 39 -0.03 -14.03 0.94
N THR A 40 0.62 -12.99 0.41
CA THR A 40 1.93 -12.53 0.88
C THR A 40 1.87 -11.55 2.04
N THR A 41 0.74 -10.85 2.21
CA THR A 41 0.50 -9.93 3.32
C THR A 41 -0.06 -10.71 4.52
N ARG A 42 0.81 -11.38 5.30
CA ARG A 42 0.43 -12.03 6.58
C ARG A 42 0.27 -11.03 7.75
N ALA A 43 0.75 -9.80 7.60
CA ALA A 43 0.60 -8.71 8.56
C ALA A 43 0.16 -7.44 7.82
N ARG A 44 -0.78 -6.66 8.38
CA ARG A 44 -1.25 -5.40 7.77
C ARG A 44 -0.06 -4.44 7.63
N LEU A 45 0.37 -4.17 6.40
CA LEU A 45 1.39 -3.17 6.13
C LEU A 45 0.76 -1.78 6.07
N ARG A 46 1.35 -0.83 6.81
CA ARG A 46 1.09 0.60 6.68
C ARG A 46 2.34 1.26 6.13
N ALA A 47 2.24 1.83 4.94
CA ALA A 47 3.33 2.52 4.28
C ALA A 47 3.09 4.03 4.35
N VAL A 48 4.06 4.79 4.86
CA VAL A 48 3.98 6.26 4.94
C VAL A 48 4.65 6.85 3.71
N VAL A 49 3.93 7.70 2.99
CA VAL A 49 4.42 8.44 1.84
C VAL A 49 4.31 9.93 2.13
N MET A 50 5.42 10.65 1.90
CA MET A 50 5.46 12.10 1.98
C MET A 50 5.38 12.66 0.56
N HIS A 51 4.45 13.58 0.33
CA HIS A 51 4.37 14.33 -0.92
C HIS A 51 4.14 15.81 -0.63
N GLU A 52 5.13 16.63 -0.93
CA GLU A 52 5.18 18.05 -0.57
C GLU A 52 4.91 18.25 0.94
N GLN A 53 3.78 18.87 1.29
CA GLN A 53 3.33 19.10 2.67
C GLN A 53 2.22 18.15 3.13
N SER A 54 2.00 17.08 2.37
CA SER A 54 0.97 16.09 2.63
C SER A 54 1.62 14.76 3.05
N GLN A 55 1.00 14.10 4.02
CA GLN A 55 1.37 12.75 4.45
C GLN A 55 0.23 11.79 4.13
N VAL A 56 0.57 10.67 3.50
CA VAL A 56 -0.38 9.62 3.16
C VAL A 56 0.04 8.33 3.82
N VAL A 57 -0.91 7.64 4.45
CA VAL A 57 -0.74 6.26 4.91
C VAL A 57 -1.43 5.32 3.93
N LEU A 58 -0.62 4.61 3.15
CA LEU A 58 -1.09 3.49 2.34
C LEU A 58 -1.44 2.33 3.25
N VAL A 59 -2.69 1.89 3.19
CA VAL A 59 -3.20 0.75 3.93
C VAL A 59 -3.26 -0.44 2.98
N ASP A 60 -2.43 -1.45 3.26
CA ASP A 60 -2.51 -2.70 2.53
C ASP A 60 -3.75 -3.48 2.98
N THR A 61 -4.51 -3.93 2.00
CA THR A 61 -5.66 -4.80 2.20
C THR A 61 -5.33 -6.14 1.55
N PRO A 62 -5.61 -7.28 2.21
CA PRO A 62 -5.51 -8.57 1.54
C PRO A 62 -6.26 -8.49 0.21
N GLY A 63 -5.68 -9.03 -0.87
CA GLY A 63 -6.37 -9.05 -2.16
C GLY A 63 -7.78 -9.60 -1.96
N ILE A 64 -8.78 -8.87 -2.44
CA ILE A 64 -10.18 -9.26 -2.25
C ILE A 64 -10.35 -10.65 -2.87
N PHE A 65 -10.58 -11.65 -2.03
CA PHE A 65 -11.02 -12.96 -2.47
C PHE A 65 -12.53 -12.87 -2.65
N SER A 66 -13.00 -12.94 -3.90
CA SER A 66 -14.39 -13.34 -4.12
C SER A 66 -14.52 -14.76 -3.60
N GLY A 67 -15.25 -14.94 -2.50
CA GLY A 67 -15.60 -16.27 -2.01
C GLY A 67 -16.37 -17.02 -3.10
N VAL A 68 -15.74 -18.04 -3.63
CA VAL A 68 -16.35 -19.24 -4.21
C VAL A 68 -15.51 -20.41 -3.75
#